data_AF-A0AAV3EM19-F1
#
_entry.id   AF-A0AAV3EM19-F1
#
_cell.length_a   1.000
_cell.length_b   1.000
_cell.length_c   1.000
_cell.angle_alpha   90.00
_cell.angle_beta   90.00
_cell.angle_gamma   90.00
#
_symmetry.space_group_name_H-M   'P 1'
#
loop_
_entity.id
_entity.type
_entity.pdbx_description
1 polymer ?
#
loop_
_entity_poly.entity_id
_entity_poly.type
_entity_poly.pdbx_seq_one_letter_code
_entity_poly.pdbx_strand_id
1 'polypeptide(L)'
;MYTSDFIKELQLTRSKYYSECHILIEQLIDESLKVNFEACEHLRFGVSRRLNILSESLNELFILTPPDLSEDAGRERRSLANAHLHAFLINACGIIDNMAWFIAFHYELDAVVKKKHEVGLFHRKFKSHLPNKIAAKAAEFTDWYNFLISQRHPTAHRIPPYIIPYIESSKDGTKDYTPGYIHSHKEGNIVPLHPQLLCDLGAILELIKALLEDVINSYA
;
A
#
# COMPACT_ATOMS: atom_id res chain seq x y z
N MET A 1 -22.82 8.59 -0.26
CA MET A 1 -22.26 9.19 -1.50
C MET A 1 -21.30 10.32 -1.22
N TYR A 2 -20.18 10.36 -1.96
CA TYR A 2 -19.20 11.45 -1.93
C TYR A 2 -19.72 12.72 -2.62
N THR A 3 -19.21 13.88 -2.21
CA THR A 3 -19.48 15.15 -2.91
C THR A 3 -18.71 15.22 -4.23
N SER A 4 -19.19 16.02 -5.19
CA SER A 4 -18.49 16.22 -6.47
C SER A 4 -17.09 16.80 -6.29
N ASP A 5 -16.91 17.72 -5.34
CA ASP A 5 -15.60 18.29 -5.01
C ASP A 5 -14.64 17.22 -4.48
N PHE A 6 -15.12 16.33 -3.61
CA PHE A 6 -14.30 15.26 -3.08
C PHE A 6 -13.96 14.21 -4.16
N ILE A 7 -14.89 13.87 -5.05
CA ILE A 7 -14.61 13.00 -6.20
C ILE A 7 -13.50 13.59 -7.08
N LYS A 8 -13.54 14.90 -7.34
CA LYS A 8 -12.51 15.61 -8.10
C LYS A 8 -11.16 15.56 -7.37
N GLU A 9 -11.15 15.75 -6.05
CA GLU A 9 -9.95 15.61 -5.22
C GLU A 9 -9.34 14.20 -5.32
N LEU A 10 -10.16 13.14 -5.23
CA LEU A 10 -9.71 11.76 -5.37
C LEU A 10 -9.08 11.52 -6.75
N GLN A 11 -9.69 12.01 -7.83
CA GLN A 11 -9.18 11.86 -9.20
C GLN A 11 -7.84 12.62 -9.42
N LEU A 12 -7.73 13.82 -8.87
CA LEU A 12 -6.49 14.61 -8.92
C LEU A 12 -5.37 13.92 -8.14
N THR A 13 -5.68 13.44 -6.94
CA THR A 13 -4.72 12.72 -6.08
C THR A 13 -4.26 11.42 -6.73
N ARG A 14 -5.17 10.64 -7.31
CA ARG A 14 -4.85 9.44 -8.09
C ARG A 14 -3.87 9.76 -9.23
N SER A 15 -4.17 10.78 -10.03
CA SER A 15 -3.34 11.17 -11.17
C SER A 15 -1.94 11.61 -10.73
N LYS A 16 -1.86 12.39 -9.64
CA LYS A 16 -0.59 12.80 -9.02
C LYS A 16 0.23 11.57 -8.59
N TYR A 17 -0.36 10.70 -7.77
CA TYR A 17 0.36 9.53 -7.24
C TYR A 17 0.76 8.54 -8.33
N TYR A 18 -0.03 8.40 -9.39
CA TYR A 18 0.35 7.58 -10.53
C TYR A 18 1.66 8.06 -11.17
N SER A 19 1.74 9.35 -11.50
CA SER A 19 2.97 9.95 -12.05
C SER A 19 4.14 9.85 -11.07
N GLU A 20 3.88 10.05 -9.78
CA GLU A 20 4.88 9.96 -8.72
C GLU A 20 5.44 8.54 -8.56
N CYS A 21 4.60 7.51 -8.70
CA CYS A 21 5.05 6.11 -8.71
C CYS A 21 6.07 5.86 -9.81
N HIS A 22 5.80 6.33 -11.04
CA HIS A 22 6.73 6.14 -12.17
C HIS A 22 8.09 6.78 -11.92
N ILE A 23 8.09 8.03 -11.40
CA ILE A 23 9.33 8.73 -11.05
C ILE A 23 10.12 7.96 -9.98
N LEU A 24 9.45 7.50 -8.92
CA LEU A 24 10.12 6.75 -7.86
C LEU A 24 10.61 5.37 -8.33
N ILE A 25 9.88 4.71 -9.23
CA ILE A 25 10.30 3.42 -9.82
C ILE A 25 11.62 3.60 -10.58
N GLU A 26 11.74 4.64 -11.40
CA GLU A 26 12.98 4.95 -12.12
C GLU A 26 14.13 5.19 -11.14
N GLN A 27 13.91 6.04 -10.12
CA GLN A 27 14.92 6.32 -9.09
C GLN A 27 15.33 5.06 -8.32
N LEU A 28 14.38 4.21 -7.93
CA LEU A 28 14.67 2.94 -7.25
C LEU A 28 15.50 2.00 -8.13
N ILE A 29 15.22 1.95 -9.43
CA ILE A 29 16.00 1.14 -10.37
C ILE A 29 17.42 1.69 -10.47
N ASP A 30 17.59 3.00 -10.63
CA ASP A 30 18.91 3.63 -10.74
C ASP A 30 19.76 3.43 -9.47
N GLU A 31 19.16 3.64 -8.28
CA GLU A 31 19.85 3.41 -7.01
C GLU A 31 20.16 1.93 -6.79
N SER A 32 19.32 1.01 -7.28
CA SER A 32 19.56 -0.44 -7.14
C SER A 32 20.82 -0.91 -7.87
N LEU A 33 21.30 -0.17 -8.87
CA LEU A 33 22.52 -0.52 -9.61
C LEU A 33 23.81 -0.19 -8.85
N LYS A 34 23.71 0.57 -7.75
CA LYS A 34 24.85 1.05 -6.96
C LYS A 34 25.12 0.21 -5.70
N VAL A 35 24.24 -0.73 -5.38
CA VAL A 35 24.29 -1.55 -4.16
C VAL A 35 24.71 -2.99 -4.46
N ASN A 36 25.00 -3.77 -3.40
CA ASN A 36 25.28 -5.19 -3.53
C ASN A 36 24.08 -5.98 -4.10
N PHE A 37 24.31 -7.22 -4.51
CA PHE A 37 23.32 -8.04 -5.19
C PHE A 37 22.06 -8.28 -4.35
N GLU A 38 22.23 -8.61 -3.06
CA GLU A 38 21.12 -8.88 -2.15
C GLU A 38 20.25 -7.64 -1.91
N ALA A 39 20.88 -6.47 -1.69
CA ALA A 39 20.16 -5.21 -1.60
C ALA A 39 19.47 -4.86 -2.92
N CYS A 40 20.12 -5.08 -4.07
CA CYS A 40 19.56 -4.83 -5.40
C CYS A 40 18.27 -5.64 -5.64
N GLU A 41 18.27 -6.93 -5.31
CA GLU A 41 17.09 -7.81 -5.42
C GLU A 41 15.88 -7.20 -4.68
N HIS A 42 16.10 -6.72 -3.46
CA HIS A 42 15.03 -6.14 -2.65
C HIS A 42 14.57 -4.77 -3.15
N LEU A 43 15.48 -3.90 -3.58
CA LEU A 43 15.09 -2.57 -4.06
C LEU A 43 14.43 -2.63 -5.45
N ARG A 44 15.05 -3.36 -6.39
CA ARG A 44 14.62 -3.43 -7.79
C ARG A 44 13.45 -4.38 -8.02
N PHE A 45 13.44 -5.54 -7.35
CA PHE A 45 12.41 -6.55 -7.61
C PHE A 45 11.40 -6.63 -6.49
N GLY A 46 11.79 -6.28 -5.27
CA GLY A 46 10.90 -6.16 -4.13
C GLY A 46 10.12 -4.85 -4.13
N VAL A 47 10.79 -3.70 -4.06
CA VAL A 47 10.12 -2.41 -3.91
C VAL A 47 9.53 -1.92 -5.23
N SER A 48 10.34 -1.73 -6.28
CA SER A 48 9.86 -1.03 -7.49
C SER A 48 8.82 -1.82 -8.29
N ARG A 49 9.00 -3.14 -8.50
CA ARG A 49 7.98 -3.98 -9.17
C ARG A 49 6.65 -3.98 -8.41
N ARG A 50 6.68 -4.04 -7.08
CA ARG A 50 5.45 -4.02 -6.27
C ARG A 50 4.79 -2.65 -6.28
N LEU A 51 5.57 -1.55 -6.30
CA LEU A 51 5.03 -0.21 -6.45
C LEU A 51 4.28 -0.07 -7.77
N ASN A 52 4.80 -0.63 -8.86
CA ASN A 52 4.08 -0.68 -10.14
C ASN A 52 2.76 -1.46 -10.01
N ILE A 53 2.77 -2.63 -9.36
CA ILE A 53 1.53 -3.40 -9.16
C ILE A 53 0.50 -2.61 -8.33
N LEU A 54 0.94 -1.87 -7.30
CA LEU A 54 0.07 -1.00 -6.50
C LEU A 54 -0.57 0.09 -7.34
N SER A 55 0.23 0.81 -8.15
CA SER A 55 -0.27 1.92 -8.97
C SER A 55 -1.27 1.44 -10.01
N GLU A 56 -0.99 0.33 -10.70
CA GLU A 56 -1.92 -0.24 -11.68
C GLU A 56 -3.20 -0.76 -11.00
N SER A 57 -3.07 -1.46 -9.87
CA SER A 57 -4.24 -1.98 -9.15
C SER A 57 -5.15 -0.86 -8.66
N LEU A 58 -4.58 0.26 -8.19
CA LEU A 58 -5.37 1.42 -7.80
C LEU A 58 -6.11 2.03 -9.00
N ASN A 59 -5.44 2.22 -10.13
CA ASN A 59 -6.08 2.76 -11.33
C ASN A 59 -7.24 1.88 -11.81
N GLU A 60 -7.02 0.57 -11.85
CA GLU A 60 -8.06 -0.38 -12.23
C GLU A 60 -9.25 -0.33 -11.27
N LEU A 61 -9.04 -0.16 -9.96
CA LEU A 61 -10.13 0.01 -9.00
C LEU A 61 -10.97 1.27 -9.27
N PHE A 62 -10.34 2.38 -9.64
CA PHE A 62 -11.07 3.59 -10.04
C PHE A 62 -11.86 3.41 -11.36
N ILE A 63 -11.45 2.47 -12.21
CA ILE A 63 -12.17 2.14 -13.45
C ILE A 63 -13.29 1.13 -13.16
N LEU A 64 -13.02 0.09 -12.38
CA LEU A 64 -13.94 -1.02 -12.11
C LEU A 64 -15.02 -0.65 -11.09
N THR A 65 -14.73 0.25 -10.17
CA THR A 65 -15.69 0.67 -9.14
C THR A 65 -15.49 2.16 -8.88
N PRO A 66 -15.87 3.06 -9.80
CA PRO A 66 -15.52 4.48 -9.68
C PRO A 66 -16.15 5.14 -8.45
N PRO A 67 -15.56 6.22 -7.90
CA PRO A 67 -16.03 6.85 -6.67
C PRO A 67 -17.45 7.46 -6.75
N ASP A 68 -17.95 7.70 -7.96
CA ASP A 68 -19.29 8.20 -8.27
C ASP A 68 -20.27 7.10 -8.72
N LEU A 69 -19.92 5.83 -8.47
CA LEU A 69 -20.77 4.68 -8.81
C LEU A 69 -22.18 4.84 -8.22
N SER A 70 -23.18 4.85 -9.10
CA SER A 70 -24.60 5.08 -8.76
C SER A 70 -25.47 3.83 -8.86
N GLU A 71 -24.91 2.71 -9.31
CA GLU A 71 -25.60 1.44 -9.52
C GLU A 71 -24.69 0.24 -9.21
N ASP A 72 -25.28 -0.96 -9.15
CA ASP A 72 -24.54 -2.20 -8.92
C ASP A 72 -23.52 -2.43 -10.04
N ALA A 73 -22.23 -2.50 -9.69
CA ALA A 73 -21.13 -2.69 -10.65
C ALA A 73 -21.20 -4.01 -11.47
N GLY A 74 -22.07 -4.95 -11.11
CA GLY A 74 -22.13 -6.29 -11.65
C GLY A 74 -21.14 -7.25 -11.00
N ARG A 75 -21.48 -8.55 -11.02
CA ARG A 75 -20.69 -9.62 -10.38
C ARG A 75 -19.28 -9.74 -10.96
N GLU A 76 -19.15 -9.66 -12.28
CA GLU A 76 -17.86 -9.82 -12.97
C GLU A 76 -16.90 -8.68 -12.63
N ARG A 77 -17.36 -7.43 -12.79
CA ARG A 77 -16.59 -6.22 -12.46
C ARG A 77 -16.16 -6.21 -11.00
N ARG A 78 -17.05 -6.59 -10.06
CA ARG A 78 -16.68 -6.76 -8.64
C ARG A 78 -15.64 -7.85 -8.41
N SER A 79 -15.72 -8.97 -9.14
CA SER A 79 -14.76 -10.07 -8.99
C SER A 79 -13.36 -9.65 -9.43
N LEU A 80 -13.26 -8.91 -10.54
CA LEU A 80 -12.00 -8.30 -10.99
C LEU A 80 -11.51 -7.24 -9.99
N ALA A 81 -12.40 -6.38 -9.51
CA ALA A 81 -12.05 -5.37 -8.52
C ALA A 81 -11.54 -6.00 -7.21
N ASN A 82 -12.11 -7.13 -6.77
CA ASN A 82 -11.59 -7.89 -5.63
C ASN A 82 -10.16 -8.40 -5.88
N ALA A 83 -9.86 -8.90 -7.07
CA ALA A 83 -8.51 -9.35 -7.41
C ALA A 83 -7.49 -8.19 -7.32
N HIS A 84 -7.85 -7.00 -7.82
CA HIS A 84 -7.03 -5.79 -7.69
C HIS A 84 -6.91 -5.30 -6.25
N LEU A 85 -7.97 -5.36 -5.45
CA LEU A 85 -7.91 -5.04 -4.02
C LEU A 85 -6.93 -5.97 -3.28
N HIS A 86 -6.98 -7.27 -3.56
CA HIS A 86 -6.07 -8.23 -2.92
C HIS A 86 -4.63 -8.02 -3.36
N ALA A 87 -4.41 -7.81 -4.67
CA ALA A 87 -3.12 -7.46 -5.23
C ALA A 87 -2.58 -6.17 -4.60
N PHE A 88 -3.42 -5.16 -4.39
CA PHE A 88 -3.03 -3.92 -3.74
C PHE A 88 -2.56 -4.17 -2.30
N LEU A 89 -3.43 -4.75 -1.47
CA LEU A 89 -3.14 -4.93 -0.03
C LEU A 89 -1.90 -5.80 0.23
N ILE A 90 -1.71 -6.88 -0.55
CA ILE A 90 -0.54 -7.75 -0.35
C ILE A 90 0.75 -7.08 -0.77
N ASN A 91 0.74 -6.28 -1.84
CA ASN A 91 1.92 -5.59 -2.33
C ASN A 91 2.28 -4.38 -1.47
N ALA A 92 1.31 -3.70 -0.87
CA ALA A 92 1.53 -2.64 0.11
C ALA A 92 2.39 -3.13 1.28
N CYS A 93 2.02 -4.26 1.87
CA CYS A 93 2.83 -4.87 2.95
C CYS A 93 4.17 -5.41 2.42
N GLY A 94 4.16 -6.04 1.23
CA GLY A 94 5.37 -6.61 0.64
C GLY A 94 6.46 -5.56 0.37
N ILE A 95 6.08 -4.34 -0.02
CA ILE A 95 7.01 -3.22 -0.16
C ILE A 95 7.70 -2.91 1.17
N ILE A 96 6.93 -2.77 2.26
CA ILE A 96 7.46 -2.46 3.58
C ILE A 96 8.47 -3.51 4.05
N ASP A 97 8.15 -4.79 3.85
CA ASP A 97 9.07 -5.88 4.16
C ASP A 97 10.33 -5.82 3.28
N ASN A 98 10.17 -5.58 1.97
CA ASN A 98 11.30 -5.46 1.06
C ASN A 98 12.19 -4.25 1.34
N MET A 99 11.64 -3.14 1.82
CA MET A 99 12.44 -2.01 2.31
C MET A 99 13.28 -2.40 3.53
N ALA A 100 12.70 -3.14 4.49
CA ALA A 100 13.44 -3.59 5.67
C ALA A 100 14.59 -4.55 5.30
N TRP A 101 14.34 -5.48 4.39
CA TRP A 101 15.37 -6.38 3.87
C TRP A 101 16.45 -5.64 3.09
N PHE A 102 16.06 -4.68 2.26
CA PHE A 102 17.02 -3.80 1.59
C PHE A 102 17.94 -3.11 2.60
N ILE A 103 17.40 -2.48 3.65
CA ILE A 103 18.20 -1.84 4.71
C ILE A 103 19.13 -2.86 5.37
N ALA A 104 18.64 -4.07 5.67
CA ALA A 104 19.45 -5.10 6.31
C ALA A 104 20.68 -5.50 5.47
N PHE A 105 20.53 -5.61 4.15
CA PHE A 105 21.65 -5.95 3.26
C PHE A 105 22.52 -4.76 2.88
N HIS A 106 21.93 -3.57 2.70
CA HIS A 106 22.67 -2.35 2.34
C HIS A 106 23.62 -1.92 3.45
N TYR A 107 23.21 -2.06 4.72
CA TYR A 107 24.02 -1.72 5.89
C TYR A 107 24.68 -2.95 6.55
N GLU A 108 24.76 -4.08 5.84
CA GLU A 108 25.50 -5.29 6.27
C GLU A 108 25.14 -5.79 7.69
N LEU A 109 23.84 -5.81 8.01
CA LEU A 109 23.32 -6.17 9.34
C LEU A 109 23.25 -7.70 9.56
N ASP A 110 24.34 -8.42 9.33
CA ASP A 110 24.42 -9.89 9.29
C ASP A 110 23.83 -10.58 10.54
N ALA A 111 24.08 -10.02 11.72
CA ALA A 111 23.57 -10.56 12.98
C ALA A 111 22.03 -10.51 13.05
N VAL A 112 21.42 -9.51 12.41
CA VAL A 112 19.97 -9.30 12.34
C VAL A 112 19.36 -10.17 11.24
N VAL A 113 20.03 -10.29 10.09
CA VAL A 113 19.62 -11.16 8.97
C VAL A 113 19.48 -12.63 9.41
N LYS A 114 20.34 -13.10 10.34
CA LYS A 114 20.23 -14.44 10.94
C LYS A 114 18.95 -14.63 11.75
N LYS A 115 18.37 -13.55 12.27
CA LYS A 115 17.09 -13.55 12.99
C LYS A 115 16.00 -13.00 12.08
N LYS A 116 15.70 -13.72 11.00
CA LYS A 116 14.78 -13.29 9.92
C LYS A 116 13.43 -12.71 10.40
N HIS A 117 12.88 -13.24 11.49
CA HIS A 117 11.60 -12.78 12.07
C HIS A 117 11.70 -11.42 12.77
N GLU A 118 12.91 -10.91 12.98
CA GLU A 118 13.16 -9.60 13.57
C GLU A 118 13.38 -8.50 12.53
N VAL A 119 13.51 -8.85 11.23
CA VAL A 119 13.68 -7.91 10.12
C VAL A 119 12.30 -7.39 9.70
N GLY A 120 12.03 -6.12 9.95
CA GLY A 120 10.79 -5.47 9.56
C GLY A 120 10.77 -4.00 9.93
N LEU A 121 10.31 -3.15 9.03
CA LEU A 121 10.43 -1.69 9.16
C LEU A 121 9.76 -1.16 10.44
N PHE A 122 8.65 -1.77 10.83
CA PHE A 122 7.91 -1.42 12.04
C PHE A 122 8.22 -2.33 13.24
N HIS A 123 9.09 -3.33 13.06
CA HIS A 123 9.42 -4.29 14.10
C HIS A 123 10.31 -3.65 15.18
N ARG A 124 9.93 -3.80 16.45
CA ARG A 124 10.59 -3.12 17.58
C ARG A 124 12.10 -3.34 17.64
N LYS A 125 12.58 -4.55 17.34
CA LYS A 125 14.01 -4.87 17.38
C LYS A 125 14.78 -4.36 16.16
N PHE A 126 14.09 -4.10 15.05
CA PHE A 126 14.72 -3.56 13.84
C PHE A 126 14.84 -2.04 13.87
N LYS A 127 13.97 -1.34 14.62
CA LYS A 127 13.91 0.13 14.66
C LYS A 127 15.26 0.79 14.97
N SER A 128 16.09 0.18 15.82
CA SER A 128 17.43 0.71 16.17
C SER A 128 18.45 0.66 15.02
N HIS A 129 18.13 -0.06 13.95
CA HIS A 129 18.98 -0.20 12.77
C HIS A 129 18.52 0.66 11.59
N LEU A 130 17.40 1.39 11.75
CA LEU A 130 16.88 2.24 10.69
C LEU A 130 17.69 3.53 10.59
N PRO A 131 18.04 3.95 9.37
CA PRO A 131 18.52 5.31 9.11
C PRO A 131 17.51 6.38 9.56
N ASN A 132 18.00 7.60 9.79
CA ASN A 132 17.24 8.62 10.51
C ASN A 132 15.93 9.04 9.83
N LYS A 133 15.91 9.24 8.51
CA LYS A 133 14.70 9.75 7.82
C LYS A 133 13.63 8.67 7.77
N ILE A 134 14.00 7.45 7.39
CA ILE A 134 13.07 6.33 7.35
C ILE A 134 12.60 5.94 8.76
N ALA A 135 13.45 6.03 9.79
CA ALA A 135 13.04 5.81 11.18
C ALA A 135 11.95 6.80 11.62
N ALA A 136 12.13 8.09 11.29
CA ALA A 136 11.15 9.13 11.60
C ALA A 136 9.81 8.89 10.88
N LYS A 137 9.84 8.55 9.59
CA LYS A 137 8.62 8.23 8.83
C LYS A 137 7.94 6.94 9.29
N ALA A 138 8.71 5.90 9.61
CA ALA A 138 8.14 4.67 10.18
C ALA A 138 7.49 4.92 11.56
N ALA A 139 8.03 5.84 12.36
CA ALA A 139 7.39 6.24 13.61
C ALA A 139 6.06 6.96 13.36
N GLU A 140 6.04 7.92 12.44
CA GLU A 140 4.83 8.67 12.03
C GLU A 140 3.70 7.74 11.55
N PHE A 141 4.03 6.71 10.78
CA PHE A 141 3.06 5.81 10.18
C PHE A 141 2.74 4.53 10.98
N THR A 142 3.08 4.47 12.27
CA THR A 142 2.85 3.25 13.06
C THR A 142 1.36 2.86 13.15
N ASP A 143 0.46 3.81 13.37
CA ASP A 143 -0.98 3.53 13.47
C ASP A 143 -1.57 3.12 12.12
N TRP A 144 -1.14 3.79 11.05
CA TRP A 144 -1.48 3.39 9.68
C TRP A 144 -1.02 1.97 9.38
N TYR A 145 0.22 1.61 9.74
CA TYR A 145 0.74 0.27 9.52
C TYR A 145 -0.08 -0.78 10.28
N ASN A 146 -0.43 -0.51 11.54
CA ASN A 146 -1.30 -1.37 12.34
C ASN A 146 -2.66 -1.59 11.69
N PHE A 147 -3.24 -0.53 11.11
CA PHE A 147 -4.45 -0.66 10.30
C PHE A 147 -4.19 -1.53 9.07
N LEU A 148 -3.18 -1.22 8.24
CA LEU A 148 -2.87 -1.95 7.00
C LEU A 148 -2.68 -3.45 7.25
N ILE A 149 -1.92 -3.85 8.28
CA ILE A 149 -1.72 -5.27 8.60
C ILE A 149 -3.01 -5.93 9.08
N SER A 150 -3.90 -5.22 9.79
CA SER A 150 -5.20 -5.75 10.17
C SER A 150 -6.06 -6.07 8.94
N GLN A 151 -5.86 -5.34 7.84
CA GLN A 151 -6.52 -5.58 6.56
C GLN A 151 -5.83 -6.68 5.73
N ARG A 152 -4.48 -6.75 5.75
CA ARG A 152 -3.68 -7.73 4.98
C ARG A 152 -3.65 -9.12 5.60
N HIS A 153 -3.57 -9.25 6.93
CA HIS A 153 -3.52 -10.55 7.59
C HIS A 153 -4.66 -11.46 7.15
N PRO A 154 -5.90 -10.96 7.02
CA PRO A 154 -6.97 -11.75 6.46
C PRO A 154 -6.80 -12.08 4.97
N THR A 155 -6.31 -11.17 4.13
CA THR A 155 -6.02 -11.44 2.72
C THR A 155 -5.00 -12.57 2.53
N ALA A 156 -3.97 -12.62 3.37
CA ALA A 156 -2.88 -13.60 3.25
C ALA A 156 -3.15 -14.92 3.99
N HIS A 157 -3.92 -14.89 5.08
CA HIS A 157 -3.99 -16.00 6.03
C HIS A 157 -5.39 -16.28 6.60
N ARG A 158 -6.42 -15.49 6.26
CA ARG A 158 -7.81 -15.71 6.72
C ARG A 158 -8.79 -15.47 5.57
N ILE A 159 -9.94 -14.83 5.86
CA ILE A 159 -10.95 -14.48 4.86
C ILE A 159 -10.52 -13.17 4.19
N PRO A 160 -10.29 -13.14 2.86
CA PRO A 160 -9.88 -11.93 2.19
C PRO A 160 -11.02 -10.90 2.18
N PRO A 161 -10.71 -9.59 2.24
CA PRO A 161 -11.72 -8.56 2.09
C PRO A 161 -12.40 -8.66 0.74
N TYR A 162 -13.60 -8.12 0.65
CA TYR A 162 -14.28 -8.02 -0.64
C TYR A 162 -15.04 -6.71 -0.73
N ILE A 163 -15.19 -6.23 -1.96
CA ILE A 163 -15.97 -5.05 -2.30
C ILE A 163 -17.44 -5.37 -2.15
N ILE A 164 -18.10 -4.58 -1.31
CA ILE A 164 -19.54 -4.73 -1.07
C ILE A 164 -20.33 -4.15 -2.25
N PRO A 165 -21.49 -4.75 -2.63
CA PRO A 165 -22.26 -4.27 -3.76
C PRO A 165 -22.99 -2.95 -3.48
N TYR A 166 -23.47 -2.77 -2.25
CA TYR A 166 -24.11 -1.55 -1.74
C TYR A 166 -24.33 -1.66 -0.23
N ILE A 167 -24.70 -0.54 0.39
CA ILE A 167 -25.21 -0.46 1.76
C ILE A 167 -26.69 -0.09 1.67
N GLU A 168 -27.56 -0.82 2.36
CA GLU A 168 -28.99 -0.50 2.40
C GLU A 168 -29.33 0.27 3.69
N SER A 169 -30.01 1.41 3.54
CA SER A 169 -30.50 2.23 4.65
C SER A 169 -31.64 1.52 5.37
N SER A 170 -31.53 1.38 6.69
CA SER A 170 -32.57 0.79 7.53
C SER A 170 -33.84 1.64 7.64
N LYS A 171 -33.80 2.92 7.25
CA LYS A 171 -34.94 3.85 7.37
C LYS A 171 -35.89 3.77 6.18
N ASP A 172 -35.36 3.65 4.97
CA ASP A 172 -36.10 3.83 3.72
C ASP A 172 -35.74 2.81 2.62
N GLY A 173 -34.83 1.87 2.88
CA GLY A 173 -34.39 0.88 1.90
C GLY A 173 -33.56 1.46 0.76
N THR A 174 -33.12 2.72 0.87
CA THR A 174 -32.24 3.33 -0.14
C THR A 174 -30.90 2.61 -0.18
N LYS A 175 -30.39 2.39 -1.39
CA LYS A 175 -29.10 1.72 -1.62
C LYS A 175 -28.02 2.76 -1.89
N ASP A 176 -26.98 2.76 -1.07
CA ASP A 176 -25.75 3.52 -1.30
C ASP A 176 -24.72 2.63 -1.99
N TYR A 177 -24.41 2.94 -3.25
CA TYR A 177 -23.44 2.23 -4.08
C TYR A 177 -22.01 2.77 -3.94
N THR A 178 -21.76 3.70 -3.00
CA THR A 178 -20.42 4.22 -2.72
C THR A 178 -19.43 3.07 -2.49
N PRO A 179 -18.36 2.95 -3.30
CA PRO A 179 -17.48 1.79 -3.19
C PRO A 179 -16.78 1.70 -1.83
N GLY A 180 -16.93 0.53 -1.21
CA GLY A 180 -16.29 0.16 0.03
C GLY A 180 -15.97 -1.33 0.06
N TYR A 181 -15.16 -1.75 1.02
CA TYR A 181 -14.86 -3.15 1.24
C TYR A 181 -14.97 -3.51 2.73
N ILE A 182 -15.22 -4.80 2.99
CA ILE A 182 -15.23 -5.35 4.34
C ILE A 182 -14.50 -6.68 4.40
N HIS A 183 -14.07 -7.04 5.60
CA HIS A 183 -13.42 -8.32 5.89
C HIS A 183 -14.40 -9.40 6.37
N SER A 184 -15.47 -9.00 7.06
CA SER A 184 -16.46 -9.90 7.61
C SER A 184 -17.75 -9.15 7.86
N HIS A 185 -18.89 -9.78 7.53
CA HIS A 185 -20.21 -9.23 7.83
C HIS A 185 -20.53 -9.14 9.34
N LYS A 186 -19.86 -9.93 10.18
CA LYS A 186 -20.16 -9.99 11.62
C LYS A 186 -19.40 -8.96 12.45
N GLU A 187 -18.21 -8.58 12.00
CA GLU A 187 -17.23 -7.83 12.81
C GLU A 187 -16.53 -6.71 12.03
N GLY A 188 -16.80 -6.57 10.73
CA GLY A 188 -16.09 -5.65 9.85
C GLY A 188 -16.76 -4.28 9.76
N ASN A 189 -15.97 -3.23 9.97
CA ASN A 189 -16.33 -1.88 9.57
C ASN A 189 -16.18 -1.74 8.05
N ILE A 190 -17.08 -0.97 7.43
CA ILE A 190 -16.96 -0.63 6.02
C ILE A 190 -15.81 0.34 5.84
N VAL A 191 -14.85 -0.07 5.02
CA VAL A 191 -13.71 0.77 4.66
C VAL A 191 -14.03 1.47 3.33
N PRO A 192 -13.97 2.81 3.27
CA PRO A 192 -14.17 3.54 2.02
C PRO A 192 -13.03 3.22 1.05
N LEU A 193 -13.35 2.64 -0.11
CA LEU A 193 -12.36 2.02 -0.99
C LEU A 193 -11.30 3.04 -1.47
N HIS A 194 -11.68 4.01 -2.31
CA HIS A 194 -10.69 4.92 -2.91
C HIS A 194 -9.95 5.80 -1.92
N PRO A 195 -10.61 6.46 -0.95
CA PRO A 195 -9.90 7.30 0.01
C PRO A 195 -8.87 6.49 0.79
N GLN A 196 -9.23 5.29 1.26
CA GLN A 196 -8.30 4.45 1.99
C GLN A 196 -7.09 4.04 1.15
N LEU A 197 -7.32 3.56 -0.08
CA LEU A 197 -6.21 3.09 -0.92
C LEU A 197 -5.30 4.25 -1.38
N LEU A 198 -5.83 5.46 -1.55
CA LEU A 198 -5.01 6.66 -1.76
C LEU A 198 -4.18 6.99 -0.52
N CYS A 199 -4.75 6.92 0.69
CA CYS A 199 -3.98 7.09 1.92
C CYS A 199 -2.87 6.05 2.05
N ASP A 200 -3.17 4.78 1.75
CA ASP A 200 -2.19 3.69 1.79
C ASP A 200 -1.05 3.90 0.79
N LEU A 201 -1.36 4.26 -0.45
CA LEU A 201 -0.34 4.57 -1.44
C LEU A 201 0.48 5.80 -1.04
N GLY A 202 -0.16 6.85 -0.55
CA GLY A 202 0.53 8.06 -0.08
C GLY A 202 1.56 7.78 1.02
N ALA A 203 1.19 6.98 2.02
CA ALA A 203 2.11 6.57 3.08
C ALA A 203 3.30 5.76 2.53
N ILE A 204 3.06 4.86 1.57
CA ILE A 204 4.11 4.09 0.90
C ILE A 204 5.06 5.01 0.13
N LEU A 205 4.54 5.98 -0.63
CA LEU A 205 5.35 6.93 -1.39
C LEU A 205 6.25 7.74 -0.45
N GLU A 206 5.72 8.21 0.68
CA GLU A 206 6.50 8.95 1.69
C GLU A 206 7.59 8.09 2.35
N LEU A 207 7.30 6.82 2.63
CA LEU A 207 8.28 5.85 3.12
C LEU A 207 9.39 5.61 2.08
N ILE A 208 9.03 5.42 0.81
CA ILE A 208 10.00 5.20 -0.28
C ILE A 208 10.90 6.42 -0.46
N LYS A 209 10.35 7.65 -0.44
CA LYS A 209 11.15 8.88 -0.53
C LYS A 209 12.15 9.00 0.63
N ALA A 210 11.70 8.72 1.86
CA ALA A 210 12.59 8.76 3.02
C ALA A 210 13.71 7.71 2.91
N LEU A 211 13.40 6.52 2.40
CA LEU A 211 14.41 5.50 2.12
C LEU A 211 15.42 5.98 1.07
N LEU A 212 14.96 6.49 -0.07
CA LEU A 212 15.82 6.99 -1.14
C LEU A 212 16.71 8.14 -0.64
N GLU A 213 16.18 9.05 0.19
CA GLU A 213 16.97 10.11 0.79
C GLU A 213 18.10 9.56 1.67
N ASP A 214 17.81 8.59 2.54
CA ASP A 214 18.83 7.93 3.38
C ASP A 214 19.86 7.17 2.52
N VAL A 215 19.44 6.51 1.44
CA VAL A 215 20.32 5.78 0.53
C VAL A 215 21.24 6.72 -0.23
N ILE A 216 20.71 7.78 -0.82
CA ILE A 216 21.51 8.77 -1.56
C ILE A 216 22.54 9.41 -0.64
N ASN A 217 22.14 9.77 0.58
CA ASN A 217 23.05 10.34 1.57
C ASN A 217 24.12 9.35 2.05
N SER A 218 23.89 8.04 1.95
CA SER A 218 24.89 7.03 2.32
C SER A 218 26.07 6.94 1.35
N TYR A 219 25.95 7.49 0.15
CA TYR A 219 27.03 7.57 -0.85
C TYR A 219 27.82 8.89 -0.80
N ALA A 220 27.28 9.91 -0.14
CA ALA A 220 27.84 11.26 -0.07
C ALA A 220 28.89 11.40 1.04
#